data_AF-A0A7C5NTI0-F1
#
_entry.id   AF-A0A7C5NTI0-F1
#
_cell.length_a   1.000
_cell.length_b   1.000
_cell.length_c   1.000
_cell.angle_alpha   90.00
_cell.angle_beta   90.00
_cell.angle_gamma   90.00
#
_symmetry.space_group_name_H-M   'P 1'
#
loop_
_entity.id
_entity.type
_entity.pdbx_description
1 polymer ?
#
loop_
_entity_poly.entity_id
_entity_poly.type
_entity_poly.pdbx_seq_one_letter_code
_entity_poly.pdbx_strand_id
1 'polypeptide(L)'
;MSVEQRLRDLIAALTEALEAAKTQGAQAFQSGEFEAAELAANRGKAIAGILEGAQRLRDDWEALDQPGGHDGRPEFSAEVSASASEEDLIYPILYVLEEMGSKAYAAEALDRVEALLEEKLTTQEYADLCKAWGGPLRGLQAKLETILLQRGLIHGNSPHGVWHITPQGRIALLDQQS
;
A
#
# COMPACT_ATOMS: atom_id res chain seq x y z
N MET A 1 21.32 18.00 -16.26
CA MET A 1 20.89 16.89 -15.39
C MET A 1 19.52 16.44 -15.83
N SER A 2 19.35 15.15 -16.14
CA SER A 2 18.03 14.55 -16.38
C SER A 2 17.27 14.35 -15.07
N VAL A 3 15.95 14.14 -15.18
CA VAL A 3 15.09 13.77 -14.04
C VAL A 3 15.55 12.45 -13.43
N GLU A 4 15.86 11.47 -14.28
CA GLU A 4 16.41 10.17 -13.88
C GLU A 4 17.68 10.31 -13.00
N GLN A 5 18.61 11.18 -13.41
CA GLN A 5 19.83 11.41 -12.62
C GLN A 5 19.50 12.02 -11.25
N ARG A 6 18.57 12.97 -11.18
CA ARG A 6 18.15 13.58 -9.89
C ARG A 6 17.49 12.56 -8.97
N LEU A 7 16.66 11.65 -9.52
CA LEU A 7 16.03 10.58 -8.75
C LEU A 7 17.06 9.60 -8.22
N ARG A 8 18.03 9.21 -9.06
CA ARG A 8 19.14 8.34 -8.66
C ARG A 8 19.97 8.96 -7.53
N ASP A 9 20.32 10.24 -7.67
CA ASP A 9 21.10 10.97 -6.66
C ASP A 9 20.34 11.10 -5.33
N LEU A 10 19.03 11.34 -5.38
CA LEU A 10 18.17 11.39 -4.19
C LEU A 10 18.10 10.02 -3.49
N ILE A 11 17.87 8.95 -4.24
CA ILE A 11 17.83 7.58 -3.70
C ILE A 11 19.16 7.23 -3.03
N ALA A 12 20.28 7.57 -3.65
CA ALA A 12 21.61 7.35 -3.09
C ALA A 12 21.80 8.12 -1.77
N ALA A 13 21.44 9.40 -1.73
CA ALA A 13 21.54 10.23 -0.54
C ALA A 13 20.65 9.73 0.61
N LEU A 14 19.42 9.28 0.32
CA LEU A 14 18.52 8.69 1.31
C LEU A 14 19.06 7.36 1.85
N THR A 15 19.67 6.55 0.99
CA THR A 15 20.31 5.29 1.38
C THR A 15 21.47 5.55 2.35
N GLU A 16 22.34 6.51 2.03
CA GLU A 16 23.44 6.91 2.92
C GLU A 16 22.94 7.45 4.26
N ALA A 17 21.91 8.31 4.24
CA ALA A 17 21.31 8.85 5.45
C ALA A 17 20.69 7.76 6.34
N LEU A 18 20.10 6.72 5.74
CA LEU A 18 19.57 5.57 6.46
C LEU A 18 20.68 4.76 7.14
N GLU A 19 21.78 4.48 6.44
CA GLU A 19 22.93 3.77 7.02
C GLU A 19 23.62 4.57 8.14
N ALA A 20 23.69 5.90 7.99
CA ALA A 20 24.17 6.78 9.05
C ALA A 20 23.28 6.71 10.30
N ALA A 21 21.95 6.72 10.14
CA ALA A 21 21.01 6.58 11.26
C ALA A 21 21.14 5.21 11.94
N LYS A 22 21.33 4.13 11.18
CA LYS A 22 21.55 2.78 11.72
C LYS A 22 22.85 2.72 12.54
N THR A 23 23.93 3.29 12.02
CA THR A 23 25.24 3.29 12.70
C THR A 23 25.18 4.12 13.98
N GLN A 24 24.56 5.30 13.95
CA GLN A 24 24.35 6.13 15.14
C GLN A 24 23.51 5.40 16.20
N GLY A 25 22.40 4.77 15.79
CA GLY A 25 21.56 4.00 16.70
C GLY A 25 22.30 2.82 17.32
N ALA A 26 23.09 2.08 16.53
CA ALA A 26 23.88 0.96 17.02
C ALA A 26 24.95 1.40 18.03
N GLN A 27 25.66 2.50 17.76
CA GLN A 27 26.65 3.07 18.68
C GLN A 27 26.01 3.55 19.99
N ALA A 28 24.93 4.33 19.90
CA ALA A 28 24.21 4.82 21.07
C ALA A 28 23.71 3.66 21.94
N PHE A 29 23.17 2.60 21.32
CA PHE A 29 22.72 1.41 22.03
C PHE A 29 23.87 0.68 22.73
N GLN A 30 25.02 0.52 22.07
CA GLN A 30 26.21 -0.11 22.66
C GLN A 30 26.78 0.69 23.84
N SER A 31 26.67 2.02 23.79
CA SER A 31 27.11 2.92 24.87
C SER A 31 26.09 3.06 26.02
N GLY A 32 24.93 2.40 25.94
CA GLY A 32 23.87 2.50 26.94
C GLY A 32 23.04 3.79 26.85
N GLU A 33 23.21 4.58 25.79
CA GLU A 33 22.46 5.81 25.52
C GLU A 33 21.13 5.49 24.82
N PHE A 34 20.21 4.84 25.54
CA PHE A 34 18.99 4.29 24.94
C PHE A 34 18.07 5.33 24.30
N GLU A 35 17.95 6.53 24.88
CA GLU A 35 17.16 7.63 24.31
C GLU A 35 17.72 8.09 22.95
N ALA A 36 19.03 8.21 22.83
CA ALA A 36 19.70 8.56 21.57
C ALA A 36 19.55 7.44 20.53
N ALA A 37 19.59 6.18 20.96
CA ALA A 37 19.34 5.02 20.10
C ALA A 37 17.90 5.01 19.55
N GLU A 38 16.91 5.32 20.39
CA GLU A 38 15.50 5.41 19.99
C GLU A 38 15.28 6.55 18.98
N LEU A 39 15.87 7.72 19.23
CA LEU A 39 15.80 8.85 18.30
C LEU A 39 16.40 8.49 16.93
N ALA A 40 17.57 7.86 16.92
CA ALA A 40 18.21 7.40 15.69
C ALA A 40 17.37 6.34 14.95
N ALA A 41 16.75 5.41 15.68
CA ALA A 41 15.85 4.41 15.10
C ALA A 41 14.60 5.06 14.48
N ASN A 42 13.97 6.03 15.15
CA ASN A 42 12.81 6.75 14.63
C ASN A 42 13.16 7.56 13.38
N ARG A 43 14.33 8.21 13.37
CA ARG A 43 14.85 8.88 12.18
C ARG A 43 15.09 7.89 11.03
N GLY A 44 15.68 6.74 11.31
CA GLY A 44 15.88 5.67 10.33
C GLY A 44 14.57 5.19 9.71
N LYS A 45 13.53 4.96 10.52
CA LYS A 45 12.18 4.60 10.04
C LYS A 45 11.59 5.66 9.11
N ALA A 46 11.73 6.94 9.46
CA ALA A 46 11.25 8.04 8.62
C ALA A 46 11.99 8.09 7.27
N ILE A 47 13.31 7.95 7.27
CA ILE A 47 14.12 7.94 6.04
C ILE A 47 13.77 6.74 5.16
N ALA A 48 13.57 5.55 5.76
CA ALA A 48 13.19 4.35 5.02
C ALA A 48 11.87 4.54 4.25
N GLY A 49 10.86 5.17 4.86
CA GLY A 49 9.60 5.48 4.16
C GLY A 49 9.77 6.47 3.01
N ILE A 50 10.67 7.46 3.12
CA ILE A 50 10.96 8.39 2.02
C ILE A 50 11.73 7.68 0.90
N LEU A 51 12.70 6.82 1.24
CA LEU A 51 13.47 6.03 0.28
C LEU A 51 12.57 5.12 -0.55
N GLU A 52 11.60 4.45 0.08
CA GLU A 52 10.60 3.63 -0.60
C GLU A 52 9.78 4.46 -1.61
N GLY A 53 9.31 5.65 -1.20
CA GLY A 53 8.60 6.57 -2.11
C GLY A 53 9.46 7.05 -3.28
N ALA A 54 10.76 7.31 -3.05
CA ALA A 54 11.69 7.75 -4.09
C ALA A 54 12.01 6.63 -5.09
N GLN A 55 12.17 5.39 -4.61
CA GLN A 55 12.34 4.21 -5.47
C GLN A 55 11.11 3.99 -6.35
N ARG A 56 9.91 4.12 -5.78
CA ARG A 56 8.67 4.04 -6.55
C ARG A 56 8.61 5.11 -7.64
N LEU A 57 8.91 6.37 -7.32
CA LEU A 57 8.88 7.45 -8.31
C LEU A 57 9.87 7.21 -9.45
N ARG A 58 11.00 6.56 -9.19
CA ARG A 58 11.92 6.11 -10.25
C ARG A 58 11.25 5.05 -11.12
N ASP A 59 10.65 4.02 -10.54
CA ASP A 59 10.03 2.93 -11.29
C ASP A 59 8.87 3.47 -12.17
N ASP A 60 8.03 4.34 -11.62
CA ASP A 60 6.95 5.03 -12.34
C ASP A 60 7.50 5.89 -13.50
N TRP A 61 8.62 6.59 -13.27
CA TRP A 61 9.27 7.42 -14.28
C TRP A 61 9.89 6.59 -15.42
N GLU A 62 10.50 5.45 -15.11
CA GLU A 62 11.06 4.51 -16.09
C GLU A 62 9.97 3.86 -16.95
N ALA A 63 8.78 3.60 -16.38
CA ALA A 63 7.65 3.07 -17.12
C ALA A 63 7.13 4.02 -18.21
N LEU A 64 7.26 5.34 -18.01
CA LEU A 64 6.81 6.36 -18.99
C LEU A 64 7.65 6.40 -20.28
N ASP A 65 8.89 5.90 -20.24
CA ASP A 65 9.83 5.96 -21.37
C ASP A 65 9.85 4.67 -22.22
N GLN A 66 9.10 3.62 -21.83
CA GLN A 66 9.00 2.38 -22.60
C GLN A 66 7.92 2.50 -23.70
N PRO A 67 8.27 2.34 -25.00
CA PRO A 67 7.31 2.35 -26.09
C PRO A 67 6.53 1.04 -26.07
N GLY A 68 5.35 1.08 -25.46
CA GLY A 68 4.60 -0.10 -25.05
C GLY A 68 4.10 0.00 -23.61
N GLY A 69 4.31 1.14 -22.94
CA GLY A 69 3.74 1.42 -21.63
C GLY A 69 2.30 0.98 -21.60
N HIS A 70 2.04 -0.09 -20.82
CA HIS A 70 0.71 -0.37 -20.36
C HIS A 70 0.13 0.97 -19.93
N ASP A 71 -1.05 1.27 -20.43
CA ASP A 71 -1.98 2.23 -19.87
C ASP A 71 -2.42 1.85 -18.46
N GLY A 72 -1.52 1.21 -17.68
CA GLY A 72 -1.66 0.24 -16.58
C GLY A 72 -2.28 0.80 -15.32
N ARG A 73 -3.29 1.63 -15.49
CA ARG A 73 -4.51 1.54 -14.72
C ARG A 73 -4.94 0.07 -14.79
N PRO A 74 -4.92 -0.68 -13.68
CA PRO A 74 -5.49 -2.01 -13.70
C PRO A 74 -6.92 -1.89 -14.23
N GLU A 75 -7.35 -2.72 -15.18
CA GLU A 75 -8.78 -2.87 -15.45
C GLU A 75 -9.35 -3.81 -14.40
N PHE A 76 -10.41 -3.40 -13.71
CA PHE A 76 -11.08 -4.26 -12.75
C PHE A 76 -11.82 -5.38 -13.50
N SER A 77 -11.17 -6.54 -13.61
CA SER A 77 -11.63 -7.71 -14.38
C SER A 77 -12.06 -8.90 -13.51
N ALA A 78 -11.93 -8.82 -12.19
CA ALA A 78 -12.30 -9.93 -11.31
C ALA A 78 -13.81 -10.21 -11.35
N GLU A 79 -14.17 -11.49 -11.47
CA GLU A 79 -15.52 -11.99 -11.21
C GLU A 79 -15.78 -11.89 -9.70
N VAL A 80 -16.36 -10.78 -9.26
CA VAL A 80 -16.83 -10.67 -7.87
C VAL A 80 -18.11 -11.49 -7.77
N SER A 81 -18.06 -12.52 -6.91
CA SER A 81 -19.24 -13.30 -6.60
C SER A 81 -19.85 -12.78 -5.30
N ALA A 82 -21.16 -12.95 -5.09
CA ALA A 82 -21.79 -12.72 -3.78
C ALA A 82 -21.36 -13.77 -2.73
N SER A 83 -20.27 -14.50 -2.97
CA SER A 83 -19.71 -15.45 -2.01
C SER A 83 -19.04 -14.67 -0.87
N ALA A 84 -19.04 -15.26 0.33
CA ALA A 84 -18.43 -14.65 1.50
C ALA A 84 -16.89 -14.76 1.50
N SER A 85 -16.25 -14.95 0.33
CA SER A 85 -14.81 -15.20 0.29
C SER A 85 -14.03 -13.94 0.61
N GLU A 86 -12.87 -14.10 1.25
CA GLU A 86 -11.99 -12.98 1.57
C GLU A 86 -11.49 -12.26 0.30
N GLU A 87 -11.28 -12.99 -0.78
CA GLU A 87 -10.78 -12.44 -2.05
C GLU A 87 -11.79 -11.51 -2.73
N ASP A 88 -13.10 -11.77 -2.57
CA ASP A 88 -14.18 -10.92 -3.11
C ASP A 88 -14.14 -9.48 -2.55
N LEU A 89 -13.46 -9.25 -1.42
CA LEU A 89 -13.23 -7.90 -0.87
C LEU A 89 -11.76 -7.46 -0.93
N ILE A 90 -10.80 -8.36 -0.77
CA ILE A 90 -9.39 -8.01 -0.77
C ILE A 90 -8.96 -7.45 -2.13
N TYR A 91 -9.32 -8.12 -3.24
CA TYR A 91 -8.93 -7.65 -4.56
C TYR A 91 -9.48 -6.25 -4.89
N PRO A 92 -10.79 -5.96 -4.72
CA PRO A 92 -11.32 -4.60 -4.87
C PRO A 92 -10.61 -3.55 -4.03
N ILE A 93 -10.25 -3.88 -2.79
CA ILE A 93 -9.52 -2.95 -1.91
C ILE A 93 -8.13 -2.66 -2.46
N LEU A 94 -7.37 -3.69 -2.85
CA LEU A 94 -6.02 -3.50 -3.41
C LEU A 94 -6.08 -2.72 -4.72
N TYR A 95 -7.06 -3.02 -5.56
CA TYR A 95 -7.31 -2.31 -6.81
C TYR A 95 -7.58 -0.81 -6.56
N VAL A 96 -8.52 -0.50 -5.66
CA VAL A 96 -8.86 0.89 -5.32
C VAL A 96 -7.69 1.62 -4.69
N LEU A 97 -6.93 0.96 -3.81
CA LEU A 97 -5.72 1.54 -3.24
C LEU A 97 -4.72 1.88 -4.35
N GLU A 98 -4.47 0.99 -5.30
CA GLU A 98 -3.57 1.24 -6.43
C GLU A 98 -4.04 2.43 -7.27
N GLU A 99 -5.33 2.48 -7.62
CA GLU A 99 -5.97 3.62 -8.32
C GLU A 99 -5.84 4.94 -7.56
N MET A 100 -5.82 4.90 -6.23
CA MET A 100 -5.64 6.07 -5.36
C MET A 100 -4.16 6.43 -5.13
N GLY A 101 -3.22 5.86 -5.88
CA GLY A 101 -1.79 6.11 -5.72
C GLY A 101 -1.14 5.22 -4.66
N SER A 102 -1.69 4.01 -4.47
CA SER A 102 -1.35 2.98 -3.47
C SER A 102 -1.49 3.35 -1.99
N LYS A 103 -1.93 4.57 -1.68
CA LYS A 103 -2.10 5.04 -0.31
C LYS A 103 -3.34 5.90 -0.18
N ALA A 104 -4.22 5.56 0.75
CA ALA A 104 -5.46 6.31 0.97
C ALA A 104 -5.93 6.22 2.42
N TYR A 105 -6.79 7.13 2.83
CA TYR A 105 -7.58 6.93 4.04
C TYR A 105 -8.51 5.74 3.85
N ALA A 106 -8.54 4.83 4.81
CA ALA A 106 -9.31 3.59 4.73
C ALA A 106 -10.80 3.85 4.47
N ALA A 107 -11.37 4.88 5.09
CA ALA A 107 -12.76 5.27 4.86
C ALA A 107 -13.02 5.69 3.39
N GLU A 108 -12.12 6.47 2.80
CA GLU A 108 -12.23 6.93 1.40
C GLU A 108 -12.03 5.77 0.41
N ALA A 109 -11.08 4.87 0.72
CA ALA A 109 -10.88 3.66 -0.07
C ALA A 109 -12.15 2.78 -0.03
N LEU A 110 -12.74 2.57 1.14
CA LEU A 110 -13.96 1.76 1.29
C LEU A 110 -15.17 2.36 0.58
N ASP A 111 -15.34 3.69 0.57
CA ASP A 111 -16.39 4.34 -0.23
C ASP A 111 -16.24 4.05 -1.73
N ARG A 112 -14.99 4.07 -2.21
CA ARG A 112 -14.70 3.85 -3.64
C ARG A 112 -14.80 2.36 -4.00
N VAL A 113 -14.50 1.46 -3.07
CA VAL A 113 -14.78 0.03 -3.20
C VAL A 113 -16.28 -0.23 -3.24
N GLU A 114 -17.06 0.41 -2.38
CA GLU A 114 -18.53 0.32 -2.38
C GLU A 114 -19.10 0.72 -3.74
N ALA A 115 -18.71 1.90 -4.25
CA ALA A 115 -19.13 2.35 -5.57
C ALA A 115 -18.72 1.37 -6.70
N LEU A 116 -17.49 0.86 -6.66
CA LEU A 116 -16.98 -0.12 -7.63
C LEU A 116 -17.81 -1.42 -7.62
N LEU A 117 -18.17 -1.90 -6.44
CA LEU A 117 -18.95 -3.12 -6.28
C LEU A 117 -20.41 -2.93 -6.69
N GLU A 118 -21.02 -1.79 -6.39
CA GLU A 118 -22.39 -1.46 -6.84
C GLU A 118 -22.51 -1.34 -8.37
N GLU A 119 -21.43 -1.00 -9.07
CA GLU A 119 -21.39 -1.01 -10.54
C GLU A 119 -21.31 -2.43 -11.14
N LYS A 120 -20.73 -3.38 -10.38
CA LYS A 120 -20.43 -4.74 -10.86
C LYS A 120 -21.46 -5.78 -10.40
N LEU A 121 -22.05 -5.57 -9.24
CA LEU A 121 -23.03 -6.46 -8.62
C LEU A 121 -24.44 -5.88 -8.75
N THR A 122 -25.43 -6.76 -8.82
CA THR A 122 -26.81 -6.33 -8.62
C THR A 122 -27.02 -5.86 -7.17
N THR A 123 -28.04 -5.03 -6.94
CA THR A 123 -28.40 -4.57 -5.58
C THR A 123 -28.60 -5.73 -4.60
N GLN A 124 -29.14 -6.86 -5.07
CA GLN A 124 -29.34 -8.04 -4.24
C GLN A 124 -28.01 -8.73 -3.90
N GLU A 125 -27.12 -8.91 -4.87
CA GLU A 125 -25.80 -9.51 -4.66
C GLU A 125 -24.92 -8.67 -3.71
N TYR A 126 -24.94 -7.35 -3.86
CA TYR A 126 -24.22 -6.45 -2.94
C TYR A 126 -24.76 -6.53 -1.51
N ALA A 127 -26.09 -6.59 -1.35
CA ALA A 127 -26.72 -6.76 -0.04
C ALA A 127 -26.37 -8.11 0.60
N ASP A 128 -26.34 -9.18 -0.20
CA ASP A 128 -25.95 -10.52 0.26
C ASP A 128 -24.46 -10.58 0.66
N LEU A 129 -23.58 -9.94 -0.09
CA LEU A 129 -22.16 -9.75 0.26
C LEU A 129 -22.00 -9.03 1.60
N CYS A 130 -22.65 -7.87 1.78
CA CYS A 130 -22.61 -7.13 3.04
C CYS A 130 -23.10 -7.97 4.22
N LYS A 131 -24.21 -8.70 4.02
CA LYS A 131 -24.78 -9.59 5.04
C LYS A 131 -23.81 -10.72 5.39
N ALA A 132 -23.18 -11.33 4.40
CA ALA A 132 -22.22 -12.42 4.59
C ALA A 132 -21.01 -11.98 5.42
N TRP A 133 -20.57 -10.74 5.24
CA TRP A 133 -19.45 -10.17 5.99
C TRP A 133 -19.82 -9.57 7.35
N GLY A 134 -21.12 -9.42 7.63
CA GLY A 134 -21.64 -8.97 8.91
C GLY A 134 -21.95 -7.47 8.99
N GLY A 135 -22.09 -6.77 7.86
CA GLY A 135 -22.47 -5.36 7.83
C GLY A 135 -22.00 -4.61 6.58
N PRO A 136 -22.30 -3.30 6.49
CA PRO A 136 -21.81 -2.44 5.41
C PRO A 136 -20.28 -2.29 5.47
N LEU A 137 -19.64 -2.07 4.31
CA LEU A 137 -18.18 -2.06 4.17
C LEU A 137 -17.47 -1.11 5.13
N ARG A 138 -17.98 0.11 5.33
CA ARG A 138 -17.42 1.05 6.33
C ARG A 138 -17.39 0.47 7.74
N GLY A 139 -18.40 -0.31 8.11
CA GLY A 139 -18.45 -0.97 9.42
C GLY A 139 -17.43 -2.10 9.58
N LEU A 140 -16.87 -2.59 8.47
CA LEU A 140 -15.91 -3.68 8.43
C LEU A 140 -14.45 -3.21 8.41
N GLN A 141 -14.19 -1.89 8.40
CA GLN A 141 -12.84 -1.33 8.25
C GLN A 141 -11.79 -2.00 9.14
N ALA A 142 -12.03 -2.09 10.44
CA ALA A 142 -11.05 -2.68 11.38
C ALA A 142 -10.80 -4.18 11.13
N LYS A 143 -11.84 -4.91 10.70
CA LYS A 143 -11.73 -6.34 10.35
C LYS A 143 -10.89 -6.50 9.07
N LEU A 144 -11.20 -5.72 8.04
CA LEU A 144 -10.47 -5.74 6.76
C LEU A 144 -9.02 -5.32 6.93
N GLU A 145 -8.76 -4.27 7.72
CA GLU A 145 -7.41 -3.84 8.07
C GLU A 145 -6.61 -4.95 8.74
N THR A 146 -7.21 -5.68 9.69
CA THR A 146 -6.57 -6.82 10.34
C THR A 146 -6.20 -7.91 9.35
N ILE A 147 -7.10 -8.26 8.43
CA ILE A 147 -6.86 -9.29 7.40
C ILE A 147 -5.73 -8.86 6.45
N LEU A 148 -5.79 -7.63 5.93
CA LEU A 148 -4.79 -7.08 5.01
C LEU A 148 -3.40 -7.00 5.67
N LEU A 149 -3.33 -6.62 6.95
CA LEU A 149 -2.09 -6.60 7.73
C LEU A 149 -1.53 -8.00 7.97
N GLN A 150 -2.38 -8.95 8.40
CA GLN A 150 -1.96 -10.34 8.66
C GLN A 150 -1.42 -11.01 7.39
N ARG A 151 -2.00 -10.69 6.24
CA ARG A 151 -1.56 -11.18 4.93
C ARG A 151 -0.38 -10.41 4.35
N GLY A 152 0.09 -9.35 5.03
CA GLY A 152 1.21 -8.53 4.58
C GLY A 152 0.90 -7.69 3.34
N LEU A 153 -0.38 -7.46 3.03
CA LEU A 153 -0.82 -6.76 1.82
C LEU A 153 -0.80 -5.23 1.97
N ILE A 154 -0.88 -4.75 3.21
CA ILE A 154 -0.71 -3.34 3.56
C ILE A 154 0.33 -3.15 4.67
N HIS A 155 0.93 -1.96 4.73
CA HIS A 155 1.97 -1.63 5.69
C HIS A 155 1.44 -1.45 7.12
N GLY A 156 1.98 -2.20 8.08
CA GLY A 156 1.64 -2.08 9.51
C GLY A 156 2.20 -0.87 10.24
N ASN A 157 3.06 -0.07 9.58
CA ASN A 157 3.59 1.19 10.10
C ASN A 157 2.93 2.43 9.45
N SER A 158 1.78 2.25 8.79
CA SER A 158 1.02 3.36 8.22
C SER A 158 0.42 4.26 9.32
N PRO A 159 0.24 5.57 9.08
CA PRO A 159 -0.51 6.43 9.98
C PRO A 159 -1.91 5.87 10.27
N HIS A 160 -2.45 6.16 11.45
CA HIS A 160 -3.75 5.63 11.86
C HIS A 160 -4.86 5.94 10.84
N GLY A 161 -5.59 4.91 10.41
CA GLY A 161 -6.68 5.03 9.44
C GLY A 161 -6.22 5.24 7.99
N VAL A 162 -4.94 5.09 7.70
CA VAL A 162 -4.38 5.14 6.35
C VAL A 162 -3.91 3.74 5.96
N TRP A 163 -4.37 3.27 4.81
CA TRP A 163 -3.87 2.03 4.21
C TRP A 163 -2.85 2.38 3.12
N HIS A 164 -1.73 1.67 3.13
CA HIS A 164 -0.68 1.77 2.11
C HIS A 164 -0.36 0.36 1.64
N ILE A 165 -0.49 0.09 0.34
CA ILE A 165 -0.21 -1.23 -0.23
C ILE A 165 1.26 -1.59 -0.05
N THR A 166 1.57 -2.85 0.22
CA THR A 166 2.95 -3.37 0.19
C THR A 166 3.31 -3.88 -1.21
N PRO A 167 4.59 -4.18 -1.49
CA PRO A 167 4.97 -4.93 -2.68
C PRO A 167 4.22 -6.28 -2.80
N GLN A 168 3.99 -6.98 -1.68
CA GLN A 168 3.22 -8.23 -1.68
C GLN A 168 1.75 -7.99 -2.05
N GLY A 169 1.15 -6.88 -1.59
CA GLY A 169 -0.20 -6.48 -2.00
C GLY A 169 -0.30 -6.22 -3.50
N ARG A 170 0.71 -5.63 -4.13
CA ARG A 170 0.75 -5.45 -5.59
C ARG A 170 0.91 -6.76 -6.34
N ILE A 171 1.75 -7.67 -5.86
CA ILE A 171 1.87 -9.00 -6.46
C ILE A 171 0.51 -9.73 -6.40
N ALA A 172 -0.15 -9.70 -5.24
CA ALA A 172 -1.49 -10.28 -5.10
C ALA A 172 -2.53 -9.64 -6.04
N LEU A 173 -2.42 -8.33 -6.31
CA LEU A 173 -3.26 -7.64 -7.28
C LEU A 173 -3.02 -8.13 -8.71
N LEU A 174 -1.76 -8.37 -9.10
CA LEU A 174 -1.38 -8.85 -10.43
C LEU A 174 -1.74 -10.33 -10.64
N ASP A 175 -1.57 -11.17 -9.62
CA ASP A 175 -1.89 -12.60 -9.68
C ASP A 175 -3.39 -12.85 -9.95
N GLN A 176 -4.26 -11.95 -9.49
CA GLN A 176 -5.71 -12.02 -9.75
C GLN A 176 -6.11 -11.54 -11.16
N GLN A 177 -5.18 -10.98 -11.93
CA GLN A 177 -5.38 -10.59 -13.34
C GLN A 177 -4.93 -11.66 -14.33
N SER A 178 -4.28 -12.74 -13.86
CA SER A 178 -3.69 -13.81 -14.67
C SER A 178 -4.60 -15.03 -14.78
#